data_AF-A0A844YXI9-F1
#
_entry.id   AF-A0A844YXI9-F1
#
_cell.length_a   1.000
_cell.length_b   1.000
_cell.length_c   1.000
_cell.angle_alpha   90.00
_cell.angle_beta   90.00
_cell.angle_gamma   90.00
#
_symmetry.space_group_name_H-M   'P 1'
#
loop_
_entity.id
_entity.type
_entity.pdbx_description
1 polymer ?
#
loop_
_entity_poly.entity_id
_entity_poly.type
_entity_poly.pdbx_seq_one_letter_code
_entity_poly.pdbx_strand_id
1 'polypeptide(L)'
;MGQGSKRFPTHHGYGEVRVSRYLVLYLGQIGWLVLGAWLFATAFWPSACTPKDLWEVIECSVALPENGGWHEAGLMTWIWSTPILVLLEISRRWSKKDG
;
A
#
# COMPACT_ATOMS: atom_id res chain seq x y z
N MET A 1 27.95 -22.18 6.70
CA MET A 1 26.76 -21.38 7.09
C MET A 1 25.55 -21.96 6.38
N GLY A 2 24.72 -22.74 7.08
CA GLY A 2 23.59 -23.44 6.48
C GLY A 2 22.42 -22.49 6.20
N GLN A 3 22.17 -22.19 4.93
CA GLN A 3 20.92 -21.55 4.52
C GLN A 3 19.78 -22.58 4.69
N GLY A 4 18.96 -22.39 5.71
CA GLY A 4 17.75 -23.19 5.92
C GLY A 4 16.78 -22.98 4.76
N SER A 5 16.67 -23.97 3.88
CA SER A 5 15.74 -23.96 2.75
C SER A 5 14.30 -23.98 3.27
N LYS A 6 13.56 -22.87 3.14
CA LYS A 6 12.13 -22.83 3.46
C LYS A 6 11.33 -23.46 2.34
N ARG A 7 10.62 -24.55 2.64
CA ARG A 7 9.74 -25.26 1.70
C ARG A 7 8.55 -24.36 1.35
N PHE A 8 8.35 -24.07 0.07
CA PHE A 8 7.15 -23.38 -0.41
C PHE A 8 6.08 -24.44 -0.73
N PRO A 9 4.89 -24.42 -0.10
CA PRO A 9 3.88 -25.47 -0.29
C PRO A 9 3.24 -25.47 -1.68
N THR A 10 3.45 -24.43 -2.50
CA THR A 10 2.81 -24.27 -3.82
C THR A 10 3.72 -24.58 -5.01
N HIS A 11 4.99 -24.93 -4.79
CA HIS A 11 5.93 -25.28 -5.87
C HIS A 11 6.87 -26.42 -5.46
N HIS A 12 6.93 -27.49 -6.26
CA HIS A 12 7.97 -28.51 -6.14
C HIS A 12 9.29 -27.96 -6.70
N GLY A 13 10.01 -27.21 -5.87
CA GLY A 13 11.35 -26.71 -6.16
C GLY A 13 11.97 -26.01 -4.95
N TYR A 14 13.19 -26.39 -4.58
CA TYR A 14 13.99 -25.69 -3.57
C TYR A 14 14.52 -24.39 -4.18
N GLY A 15 13.68 -23.36 -4.20
CA GLY A 15 14.06 -22.03 -4.66
C GLY A 15 14.76 -21.27 -3.54
N GLU A 16 16.08 -21.08 -3.65
CA GLU A 16 16.82 -20.11 -2.85
C GLU A 16 16.08 -18.77 -2.90
N VAL A 17 15.84 -18.14 -1.74
CA VAL A 17 15.11 -16.87 -1.69
C VAL A 17 16.03 -15.78 -2.22
N ARG A 18 16.11 -15.64 -3.55
CA ARG A 18 16.98 -14.68 -4.22
C ARG A 18 16.69 -13.28 -3.70
N VAL A 19 17.74 -12.56 -3.31
CA VAL A 19 17.71 -11.17 -2.83
C VAL A 19 16.89 -10.27 -3.77
N SER A 20 16.89 -10.57 -5.07
CA SER A 20 16.07 -9.89 -6.08
C SER A 20 14.58 -9.86 -5.76
N ARG A 21 14.02 -10.91 -5.14
CA ARG A 21 12.60 -10.93 -4.75
C ARG A 21 12.30 -9.89 -3.69
N TYR A 22 13.14 -9.78 -2.67
CA TYR A 22 12.98 -8.77 -1.62
C TYR A 22 13.18 -7.36 -2.17
N LEU A 23 14.17 -7.17 -3.05
CA LEU A 23 14.43 -5.91 -3.70
C LEU A 23 13.19 -5.40 -4.45
N VAL A 24 12.59 -6.22 -5.31
CA VAL A 24 11.39 -5.83 -6.06
C VAL A 24 10.22 -5.50 -5.12
N LEU A 25 10.04 -6.28 -4.05
CA LEU A 25 9.00 -6.02 -3.05
C LEU A 25 9.20 -4.68 -2.34
N TYR A 26 10.43 -4.32 -1.98
CA TYR A 26 10.71 -3.03 -1.34
C TYR A 26 10.60 -1.87 -2.34
N LEU A 27 11.05 -2.04 -3.58
CA LEU A 27 10.84 -1.03 -4.62
C LEU A 27 9.36 -0.77 -4.87
N GLY A 28 8.53 -1.81 -4.91
CA GLY A 28 7.07 -1.66 -5.04
C GLY A 28 6.46 -0.88 -3.88
N GLN A 29 6.89 -1.17 -2.63
CA GLN A 29 6.44 -0.44 -1.45
C GLN A 29 6.87 1.02 -1.46
N ILE A 30 8.14 1.30 -1.80
CA ILE A 30 8.66 2.67 -1.93
C ILE A 30 7.91 3.41 -3.03
N GLY A 31 7.72 2.78 -4.20
CA GLY A 31 6.95 3.35 -5.30
C GLY A 31 5.51 3.68 -4.90
N TRP A 32 4.87 2.81 -4.12
CA TRP A 32 3.53 3.07 -3.58
C TRP A 32 3.49 4.29 -2.66
N LEU A 33 4.45 4.43 -1.75
CA LEU A 33 4.54 5.58 -0.84
C LEU A 33 4.85 6.88 -1.59
N VAL A 34 5.77 6.83 -2.56
CA VAL A 34 6.12 7.97 -3.42
C VAL A 34 4.91 8.41 -4.23
N LEU A 35 4.15 7.47 -4.80
CA LEU A 35 2.92 7.76 -5.52
C LEU A 35 1.91 8.50 -4.62
N GLY A 36 1.70 8.02 -3.39
CA GLY A 36 0.81 8.67 -2.43
C GLY A 36 1.24 10.10 -2.09
N ALA A 37 2.52 10.29 -1.78
CA ALA A 37 3.08 11.61 -1.47
C ALA A 37 2.98 12.57 -2.67
N TRP A 38 3.24 12.07 -3.88
CA TRP A 38 3.11 12.85 -5.11
C TRP A 38 1.66 13.26 -5.34
N LEU A 39 0.72 12.33 -5.27
CA LEU A 39 -0.72 12.62 -5.38
C LEU A 39 -1.17 13.63 -4.32
N PHE A 40 -0.73 13.48 -3.07
CA PHE A 40 -1.05 14.41 -1.98
C PHE A 40 -0.53 15.82 -2.24
N ALA A 41 0.69 15.96 -2.79
CA ALA A 41 1.28 17.25 -3.13
C ALA A 41 0.64 17.91 -4.36
N THR A 42 0.11 17.11 -5.29
CA THR A 42 -0.53 17.61 -6.53
C THR A 42 -2.04 17.81 -6.41
N ALA A 43 -2.70 17.17 -5.45
CA ALA A 43 -4.15 17.25 -5.28
C ALA A 43 -4.55 18.60 -4.71
N PHE A 44 -5.64 19.15 -5.23
CA PHE A 44 -6.20 20.39 -4.73
C PHE A 44 -7.17 20.13 -3.57
N TRP A 45 -6.78 20.53 -2.36
CA TRP A 45 -7.64 20.45 -1.19
C TRP A 45 -8.51 21.72 -1.10
N PRO A 46 -9.85 21.61 -1.10
CA PRO A 46 -10.71 22.76 -0.93
C PRO A 46 -10.50 23.39 0.45
N SER A 47 -10.58 24.72 0.57
CA SER A 47 -10.37 25.46 1.81
C SER A 47 -11.34 25.09 2.95
N ALA A 48 -12.46 24.43 2.62
CA ALA A 48 -13.40 23.88 3.60
C ALA A 48 -12.92 22.57 4.24
N CYS A 49 -11.93 21.90 3.65
CA CYS A 49 -11.43 20.59 4.06
C CYS A 49 -9.90 20.56 3.94
N THR A 50 -9.21 21.42 4.71
CA THR A 50 -7.74 21.34 4.88
C THR A 50 -7.43 20.46 6.09
N PRO A 51 -6.93 19.23 5.89
CA PRO A 51 -6.71 18.31 7.00
C PRO A 51 -5.57 18.81 7.89
N LYS A 52 -5.84 18.94 9.19
CA LYS A 52 -4.83 19.19 10.23
C LYS A 52 -4.30 17.89 10.84
N ASP A 53 -5.14 16.86 10.84
CA ASP A 53 -4.85 15.55 11.41
C ASP A 53 -5.05 14.41 10.40
N LEU A 54 -4.37 13.28 10.61
CA LEU A 54 -4.47 12.10 9.74
C LEU A 54 -5.89 11.54 9.63
N TRP A 55 -6.72 11.75 10.66
CA TRP A 55 -8.12 11.34 10.65
C TRP A 55 -8.96 12.22 9.73
N GLU A 56 -8.76 13.53 9.79
CA GLU A 56 -9.41 14.49 8.90
C GLU A 56 -9.03 14.25 7.43
N VAL A 57 -7.81 13.75 7.15
CA VAL A 57 -7.43 13.32 5.79
C VAL A 57 -8.37 12.25 5.27
N ILE A 58 -8.76 11.27 6.10
CA ILE A 58 -9.65 10.18 5.69
C ILE A 58 -11.08 10.71 5.50
N GLU A 59 -11.58 11.51 6.44
CA GLU A 59 -12.93 12.07 6.35
C GLU A 59 -13.09 13.00 5.15
N CYS A 60 -12.15 13.93 4.96
CA CYS A 60 -12.16 14.83 3.82
C CYS A 60 -11.88 14.11 2.50
N SER A 61 -11.16 12.96 2.48
CA SER A 61 -10.85 12.21 1.24
C SER A 61 -12.08 11.83 0.42
N VAL A 62 -13.25 11.69 1.05
CA VAL A 62 -14.50 11.32 0.38
C VAL A 62 -15.03 12.45 -0.51
N ALA A 63 -14.72 13.71 -0.18
CA ALA A 63 -15.13 14.89 -0.94
C ALA A 63 -14.09 15.32 -2.02
N LEU A 64 -12.88 14.73 -2.03
CA LEU A 64 -11.86 15.01 -3.04
C LEU A 64 -12.34 14.84 -4.50
N PRO A 65 -13.05 13.76 -4.89
CA PRO A 65 -13.44 13.57 -6.28
C PRO A 65 -14.52 14.56 -6.75
N GLU A 66 -15.11 15.39 -5.88
CA GLU A 66 -16.16 16.34 -6.26
C GLU A 66 -15.67 17.41 -7.24
N ASN A 67 -14.37 17.75 -7.20
CA ASN A 67 -13.77 18.71 -8.14
C ASN A 67 -13.44 18.10 -9.52
N GLY A 68 -13.66 16.79 -9.72
CA GLY A 68 -13.55 16.12 -11.02
C GLY A 68 -12.15 15.93 -11.57
N GLY A 69 -11.10 16.22 -10.80
CA GLY A 69 -9.72 16.01 -11.21
C GLY A 69 -9.23 14.57 -10.95
N TRP A 70 -8.37 14.08 -11.83
CA TRP A 70 -7.87 12.70 -11.77
C TRP A 70 -6.84 12.49 -10.64
N HIS A 71 -6.15 13.56 -10.21
CA HIS A 71 -5.22 13.51 -9.08
C HIS A 71 -5.98 13.30 -7.77
N GLU A 72 -7.12 13.96 -7.61
CA GLU A 72 -7.99 13.93 -6.45
C GLU A 72 -8.65 12.54 -6.31
N ALA A 73 -9.21 12.01 -7.41
CA ALA A 73 -9.75 10.65 -7.45
C ALA A 73 -8.65 9.60 -7.21
N GLY A 74 -7.45 9.81 -7.76
CA GLY A 74 -6.28 8.97 -7.52
C GLY A 74 -5.85 8.98 -6.06
N LEU A 75 -5.82 10.15 -5.41
CA LEU A 75 -5.47 10.29 -4.00
C LEU A 75 -6.49 9.63 -3.09
N MET A 76 -7.79 9.81 -3.34
CA MET A 76 -8.85 9.09 -2.65
C MET A 76 -8.63 7.58 -2.77
N THR A 77 -8.42 7.08 -3.98
CA THR A 77 -8.17 5.65 -4.21
C THR A 77 -6.94 5.16 -3.45
N TRP A 78 -5.86 5.94 -3.45
CA TRP A 78 -4.63 5.61 -2.72
C TRP A 78 -4.86 5.54 -1.20
N ILE A 79 -5.57 6.52 -0.63
CA ILE A 79 -5.91 6.59 0.80
C ILE A 79 -6.72 5.35 1.21
N TRP A 80 -7.74 4.99 0.42
CA TRP A 80 -8.64 3.89 0.74
C TRP A 80 -8.08 2.50 0.41
N SER A 81 -7.19 2.39 -0.57
CA SER A 81 -6.54 1.11 -0.90
C SER A 81 -5.46 0.72 0.10
N THR A 82 -4.74 1.68 0.67
CA THR A 82 -3.67 1.42 1.66
C THR A 82 -4.13 0.59 2.89
N PRO A 83 -5.21 0.92 3.61
CA PRO A 83 -5.69 0.11 4.73
C PRO A 83 -6.18 -1.27 4.28
N ILE A 84 -6.79 -1.38 3.10
CA ILE A 84 -7.22 -2.67 2.54
C ILE A 84 -6.01 -3.58 2.28
N LEU A 85 -4.97 -3.04 1.63
CA LEU A 85 -3.74 -3.78 1.35
C LEU A 85 -3.04 -4.24 2.63
N VAL A 86 -3.01 -3.38 3.65
CA VAL A 86 -2.47 -3.72 4.97
C VAL A 86 -3.28 -4.84 5.63
N LEU A 87 -4.62 -4.74 5.62
CA LEU A 87 -5.51 -5.77 6.16
C LEU A 87 -5.33 -7.12 5.45
N LEU A 88 -5.23 -7.12 4.13
CA LEU A 88 -4.98 -8.32 3.32
C LEU A 88 -3.61 -8.94 3.62
N GLU A 89 -2.58 -8.12 3.83
CA GLU A 89 -1.26 -8.61 4.20
C GLU A 89 -1.27 -9.22 5.62
N ILE A 90 -2.01 -8.64 6.55
CA ILE A 90 -2.19 -9.18 7.92
C ILE A 90 -2.95 -10.50 7.84
N SER A 91 -4.08 -10.56 7.13
CA SER A 91 -4.88 -11.78 7.01
C SER A 91 -4.09 -12.91 6.38
N ARG A 92 -3.27 -12.62 5.36
CA ARG A 92 -2.36 -13.56 4.73
C ARG A 92 -1.29 -14.09 5.69
N ARG A 93 -0.80 -13.25 6.61
CA ARG A 93 0.18 -13.66 7.63
C ARG A 93 -0.45 -14.51 8.73
N TRP A 94 -1.68 -14.19 9.13
CA TRP A 94 -2.42 -14.97 10.12
C TRP A 94 -2.81 -16.35 9.59
N SER A 95 -3.37 -16.43 8.37
CA SER A 95 -3.72 -17.70 7.73
C SER A 95 -2.52 -18.65 7.58
N LYS A 96 -1.29 -18.12 7.46
CA LYS A 96 -0.06 -18.91 7.42
C LYS A 96 0.46 -19.36 8.79
N LYS A 97 -0.03 -18.78 9.89
CA LYS A 97 0.34 -19.15 11.27
C LYS A 97 -0.50 -20.32 11.77
N ASP A 98 -1.73 -20.45 11.28
CA ASP A 98 -2.72 -21.42 11.77
C ASP A 98 -2.78 -22.73 10.93
N GLY A 99 -1.94 -22.87 9.90
CA GLY A 99 -1.81 -24.08 9.06
C GLY A 99 -0.37 -24.53 8.87
#